data_AF-J5R1A5-F1
#
_entry.id   AF-J5R1A5-F1
#
_cell.length_a   1.000
_cell.length_b   1.000
_cell.length_c   1.000
_cell.angle_alpha   90.00
_cell.angle_beta   90.00
_cell.angle_gamma   90.00
#
_symmetry.space_group_name_H-M   'P 1'
#
loop_
_entity.id
_entity.type
_entity.pdbx_description
1 polymer ?
#
loop_
_entity_poly.entity_id
_entity_poly.type
_entity_poly.pdbx_seq_one_letter_code
_entity_poly.pdbx_strand_id
1 'polypeptide(L)'
;MSIPDWVTALLPAKLEGPSLLSAERSNSSVDPAALAKLLHGEDQLALRARVEAILRQEGFDAQLAALPSQSRVEKMESSLRRGKHLKALRKQHNWDDASYTAAIGASGEMNVYGLHDKAFIKCLTDQTTDEQKKLFLEPAKADKIIGCYAQTELSHGSNVRGLETTATWDEKTGDFIIHSPQLTSAKWWIGTLGRTANYALVMAQLIVKGKNLGPHTFVVPVRSLERCRGE
;
A
#
# COMPACT_ATOMS: atom_id res chain seq x y z
N MET A 1 -56.25 -12.31 5.35
CA MET A 1 -56.17 -12.10 3.88
C MET A 1 -55.48 -13.30 3.29
N SER A 2 -56.09 -13.97 2.33
CA SER A 2 -55.45 -15.06 1.58
C SER A 2 -54.33 -14.48 0.71
N ILE A 3 -53.24 -15.24 0.57
CA ILE A 3 -52.15 -14.89 -0.34
C ILE A 3 -52.73 -14.94 -1.77
N PRO A 4 -52.58 -13.89 -2.60
CA PRO A 4 -53.11 -13.87 -3.96
C PRO A 4 -52.51 -14.99 -4.83
N ASP A 5 -53.33 -15.61 -5.68
CA ASP A 5 -52.95 -16.77 -6.50
C ASP A 5 -51.72 -16.54 -7.39
N TRP A 6 -51.49 -15.30 -7.83
CA TRP A 6 -50.32 -14.95 -8.64
C TRP A 6 -49.00 -15.04 -7.84
N VAL A 7 -49.05 -14.85 -6.52
CA VAL A 7 -47.87 -14.95 -5.63
C VAL A 7 -47.49 -16.41 -5.43
N THR A 8 -48.47 -17.31 -5.30
CA THR A 8 -48.26 -18.77 -5.27
C THR A 8 -47.87 -19.34 -6.62
N ALA A 9 -48.21 -18.67 -7.72
CA ALA A 9 -47.82 -19.04 -9.09
C ALA A 9 -46.40 -18.58 -9.49
N LEU A 10 -45.71 -17.78 -8.65
CA LEU A 10 -44.32 -17.42 -8.89
C LEU A 10 -43.44 -18.67 -8.77
N LEU A 11 -42.98 -19.18 -9.91
CA LEU A 11 -41.94 -20.19 -9.95
C LEU A 11 -40.63 -19.57 -9.43
N PRO A 12 -39.88 -20.22 -8.50
CA PRO A 12 -38.54 -19.77 -8.17
C PRO A 12 -37.71 -19.66 -9.44
N ALA A 13 -36.85 -18.63 -9.52
CA ALA A 13 -35.99 -18.41 -10.69
C ALA A 13 -35.33 -19.73 -11.11
N LYS A 14 -35.60 -20.18 -12.34
CA LYS A 14 -35.43 -21.57 -12.79
C LYS A 14 -34.00 -22.13 -12.74
N LEU A 15 -32.99 -21.31 -12.46
CA LEU A 15 -31.61 -21.75 -12.38
C LEU A 15 -30.89 -21.00 -11.24
N GLU A 16 -30.21 -21.76 -10.39
CA GLU A 16 -29.31 -21.20 -9.40
C GLU A 16 -28.13 -20.50 -10.09
N GLY A 17 -27.60 -19.43 -9.50
CA GLY A 17 -26.50 -18.65 -10.06
C GLY A 17 -25.32 -19.47 -10.59
N PRO A 18 -24.82 -20.49 -9.86
CA PRO A 18 -23.76 -21.36 -10.35
C PRO A 18 -24.12 -22.13 -11.64
N SER A 19 -25.37 -22.58 -11.77
CA SER A 19 -25.85 -23.31 -12.95
C SER A 19 -25.95 -22.40 -14.18
N LEU A 20 -26.43 -21.16 -14.01
CA LEU A 20 -26.42 -20.15 -15.07
C LEU A 20 -24.99 -19.85 -15.53
N LEU A 21 -24.08 -19.58 -14.59
CA LEU A 21 -22.67 -19.31 -14.90
C LEU A 21 -22.01 -20.49 -15.62
N SER A 22 -22.33 -21.73 -15.25
CA SER A 22 -21.84 -22.94 -15.94
C SER A 22 -22.34 -22.99 -17.38
N ALA A 23 -23.64 -22.75 -17.60
CA ALA A 23 -24.24 -22.73 -18.93
C ALA A 23 -23.60 -21.66 -19.83
N GLU A 24 -23.45 -20.43 -19.32
CA GLU A 24 -22.79 -19.34 -20.07
C GLU A 24 -21.32 -19.66 -20.39
N ARG A 25 -20.58 -20.23 -19.44
CA ARG A 25 -19.19 -20.67 -19.68
C ARG A 25 -19.10 -21.74 -20.76
N SER A 26 -20.05 -22.67 -20.80
CA SER A 26 -20.08 -23.74 -21.81
C SER A 26 -20.44 -23.26 -23.22
N ASN A 27 -21.13 -22.12 -23.33
CA ASN A 27 -21.50 -21.51 -24.62
C ASN A 27 -20.38 -20.67 -25.24
N SER A 28 -19.26 -20.46 -24.54
CA SER A 28 -18.12 -19.69 -25.04
C SER A 28 -17.20 -20.54 -25.91
N SER A 29 -16.80 -20.02 -27.07
CA SER A 29 -15.75 -20.62 -27.91
C SER A 29 -14.33 -20.19 -27.51
N VAL A 30 -14.19 -19.33 -26.50
CA VAL A 30 -12.89 -18.83 -26.04
C VAL A 30 -12.32 -19.79 -24.99
N ASP A 31 -11.10 -20.28 -25.21
CA ASP A 31 -10.33 -21.00 -24.19
C ASP A 31 -9.79 -20.00 -23.13
N PRO A 32 -10.32 -20.03 -21.89
CA PRO A 32 -9.89 -19.10 -20.85
C PRO A 32 -8.45 -19.34 -20.39
N ALA A 33 -7.95 -20.58 -20.48
CA ALA A 33 -6.59 -20.92 -20.09
C ALA A 33 -5.59 -20.38 -21.12
N ALA A 34 -5.88 -20.53 -22.41
CA ALA A 34 -5.08 -19.93 -23.48
C ALA A 34 -5.08 -18.40 -23.40
N LEU A 35 -6.25 -17.79 -23.14
CA LEU A 35 -6.35 -16.32 -22.96
C LEU A 35 -5.57 -15.85 -21.73
N ALA A 36 -5.68 -16.53 -20.59
CA ALA A 36 -4.91 -16.19 -19.39
C ALA A 36 -3.40 -16.28 -19.64
N LYS A 37 -2.94 -17.34 -20.34
CA LYS A 37 -1.54 -17.50 -20.73
C LYS A 37 -1.09 -16.38 -21.66
N LEU A 38 -1.92 -15.97 -22.61
CA LEU A 38 -1.63 -14.84 -23.51
C LEU A 38 -1.51 -13.51 -22.74
N LEU A 39 -2.41 -13.25 -21.79
CA LEU A 39 -2.47 -11.98 -21.06
C LEU A 39 -1.40 -11.84 -19.98
N HIS A 40 -1.01 -12.94 -19.34
CA HIS A 40 -0.16 -12.91 -18.14
C HIS A 40 1.16 -13.66 -18.28
N GLY A 41 1.26 -14.60 -19.22
CA GLY A 41 2.40 -15.52 -19.32
C GLY A 41 2.34 -16.65 -18.29
N GLU A 42 2.98 -17.78 -18.60
CA GLU A 42 2.94 -18.98 -17.75
C GLU A 42 3.62 -18.77 -16.40
N ASP A 43 4.77 -18.10 -16.38
CA ASP A 43 5.55 -17.89 -15.17
C ASP A 43 4.77 -17.06 -14.12
N GLN A 44 4.05 -16.04 -14.57
CA GLN A 44 3.22 -15.22 -13.68
C GLN A 44 1.98 -15.97 -13.19
N LEU A 45 1.35 -16.79 -14.03
CA LEU A 45 0.24 -17.63 -13.60
C LEU A 45 0.69 -18.66 -12.56
N ALA A 46 1.85 -19.30 -12.78
CA ALA A 46 2.44 -20.24 -11.83
C ALA A 46 2.84 -19.55 -10.51
N LEU A 47 3.41 -18.34 -10.59
CA LEU A 47 3.73 -17.52 -9.42
C LEU A 47 2.47 -17.20 -8.61
N ARG A 48 1.43 -16.69 -9.26
CA ARG A 48 0.16 -16.34 -8.61
C ARG A 48 -0.49 -17.56 -7.97
N ALA A 49 -0.60 -18.67 -8.69
CA ALA A 49 -1.18 -19.90 -8.16
C ALA A 49 -0.46 -20.39 -6.89
N ARG A 50 0.88 -20.35 -6.88
CA ARG A 50 1.69 -20.74 -5.72
C ARG A 50 1.43 -19.86 -4.50
N VAL A 51 1.42 -18.54 -4.70
CA VAL A 51 1.23 -17.57 -3.63
C VAL A 51 -0.21 -17.60 -3.11
N GLU A 52 -1.20 -17.66 -4.01
CA GLU A 52 -2.62 -17.76 -3.65
C GLU A 52 -2.91 -19.04 -2.84
N ALA A 53 -2.27 -20.17 -3.18
CA ALA A 53 -2.40 -21.40 -2.41
C ALA A 53 -1.93 -21.22 -0.95
N ILE A 54 -0.80 -20.54 -0.73
CA ILE A 54 -0.29 -20.23 0.61
C ILE A 54 -1.28 -19.29 1.34
N LEU A 55 -1.72 -18.21 0.70
CA LEU A 55 -2.65 -17.26 1.33
C LEU A 55 -3.99 -17.90 1.73
N ARG A 56 -4.50 -18.85 0.94
CA ARG A 56 -5.70 -19.62 1.28
C ARG A 56 -5.48 -20.50 2.50
N GLN A 57 -4.35 -21.18 2.60
CA GLN A 57 -3.97 -21.98 3.78
C GLN A 57 -3.86 -21.10 5.04
N GLU A 58 -3.36 -19.87 4.87
CA GLU A 58 -3.21 -18.87 5.92
C GLU A 58 -4.53 -18.12 6.25
N GLY A 59 -5.65 -18.48 5.62
CA GLY A 59 -6.98 -17.97 5.97
C GLY A 59 -7.28 -16.53 5.49
N PHE A 60 -6.59 -16.02 4.47
CA PHE A 60 -6.83 -14.67 3.95
C PHE A 60 -8.24 -14.49 3.35
N ASP A 61 -8.83 -15.55 2.77
CA ASP A 61 -10.16 -15.49 2.13
C ASP A 61 -11.29 -15.18 3.13
N ALA A 62 -11.29 -15.83 4.30
CA ALA A 62 -12.31 -15.62 5.33
C ALA A 62 -12.27 -14.20 5.89
N GLN A 63 -11.08 -13.62 6.00
CA GLN A 63 -10.88 -12.25 6.47
C GLN A 63 -11.39 -11.23 5.44
N LEU A 64 -11.23 -11.50 4.14
CA LEU A 64 -11.79 -10.67 3.07
C LEU A 64 -13.32 -10.63 3.09
N ALA A 65 -13.96 -11.78 3.31
CA ALA A 65 -15.41 -11.87 3.35
C ALA A 65 -16.03 -11.01 4.48
N ALA A 66 -15.29 -10.78 5.57
CA ALA A 66 -15.72 -9.95 6.68
C ALA A 66 -15.48 -8.43 6.47
N LEU A 67 -14.72 -8.02 5.45
CA LEU A 67 -14.39 -6.60 5.23
C LEU A 67 -15.62 -5.69 5.06
N PRO A 68 -16.68 -6.06 4.30
CA PRO A 68 -17.82 -5.17 4.12
C PRO A 68 -18.55 -4.82 5.43
N SER A 69 -18.55 -5.73 6.41
CA SER A 69 -19.20 -5.53 7.71
C SER A 69 -18.35 -4.76 8.73
N GLN A 70 -17.07 -4.50 8.45
CA GLN A 70 -16.17 -3.81 9.36
C GLN A 70 -16.29 -2.28 9.28
N SER A 71 -16.21 -1.63 10.43
CA SER A 71 -15.99 -0.19 10.57
C SER A 71 -14.62 0.23 10.01
N ARG A 72 -14.39 1.54 9.90
CA ARG A 72 -13.11 2.08 9.41
C ARG A 72 -11.93 1.67 10.29
N VAL A 73 -12.10 1.72 11.62
CA VAL A 73 -11.02 1.41 12.57
C VAL A 73 -10.67 -0.07 12.48
N GLU A 74 -11.68 -0.96 12.48
CA GLU A 74 -11.48 -2.40 12.32
C GLU A 74 -10.79 -2.75 11.00
N LYS A 75 -11.13 -2.06 9.91
CA LYS A 75 -10.42 -2.23 8.62
C LYS A 75 -8.94 -1.85 8.72
N MET A 76 -8.61 -0.76 9.41
CA MET A 76 -7.23 -0.33 9.60
C MET A 76 -6.44 -1.33 10.46
N GLU A 77 -7.03 -1.82 11.55
CA GLU A 77 -6.42 -2.84 12.41
C GLU A 77 -6.27 -4.19 11.70
N SER A 78 -7.27 -4.58 10.90
CA SER A 78 -7.22 -5.76 10.06
C SER A 78 -6.08 -5.66 9.04
N SER A 79 -5.98 -4.55 8.32
CA SER A 79 -4.91 -4.30 7.34
C SER A 79 -3.52 -4.27 7.99
N LEU A 80 -3.38 -3.73 9.21
CA LEU A 80 -2.13 -3.82 10.00
C LEU A 80 -1.76 -5.27 10.31
N ARG A 81 -2.71 -6.05 10.83
CA ARG A 81 -2.51 -7.46 11.19
C ARG A 81 -2.13 -8.31 9.97
N ARG A 82 -2.90 -8.17 8.89
CA ARG A 82 -2.71 -8.89 7.62
C ARG A 82 -1.42 -8.49 6.92
N GLY A 83 -1.10 -7.19 6.92
CA GLY A 83 0.17 -6.69 6.39
C GLY A 83 1.38 -7.21 7.15
N LYS A 84 1.31 -7.27 8.49
CA LYS A 84 2.35 -7.89 9.33
C LYS A 84 2.48 -9.39 9.04
N HIS A 85 1.35 -10.08 8.86
CA HIS A 85 1.34 -11.50 8.52
C HIS A 85 1.99 -11.77 7.16
N LEU A 86 1.68 -10.97 6.13
CA LEU A 86 2.34 -11.05 4.82
C LEU A 86 3.86 -10.86 4.92
N LYS A 87 4.34 -9.92 5.75
CA LYS A 87 5.79 -9.74 5.98
C LYS A 87 6.42 -10.92 6.71
N ALA A 88 5.70 -11.58 7.61
CA ALA A 88 6.16 -12.82 8.25
C ALA A 88 6.24 -13.97 7.25
N LEU A 89 5.22 -14.16 6.42
CA LEU A 89 5.19 -15.17 5.35
C LEU A 89 6.32 -14.94 4.34
N ARG A 90 6.60 -13.68 3.99
CA ARG A 90 7.73 -13.33 3.12
C ARG A 90 9.04 -13.90 3.67
N LYS A 91 9.28 -13.76 4.98
CA LYS A 91 10.49 -14.27 5.65
C LYS A 91 10.47 -15.80 5.75
N GLN A 92 9.33 -16.39 6.12
CA GLN A 92 9.18 -17.84 6.25
C GLN A 92 9.40 -18.59 4.94
N HIS A 93 8.89 -18.06 3.83
CA HIS A 93 8.97 -18.70 2.52
C HIS A 93 10.12 -18.18 1.65
N ASN A 94 10.99 -17.31 2.17
CA ASN A 94 12.05 -16.64 1.42
C ASN A 94 11.56 -16.04 0.10
N TRP A 95 10.42 -15.33 0.14
CA TRP A 95 9.87 -14.69 -1.05
C TRP A 95 10.77 -13.55 -1.52
N ASP A 96 11.05 -13.57 -2.82
CA ASP A 96 11.60 -12.44 -3.55
C ASP A 96 10.56 -11.31 -3.69
N ASP A 97 11.01 -10.17 -4.24
CA ASP A 97 10.14 -9.00 -4.41
C ASP A 97 8.94 -9.28 -5.33
N ALA A 98 9.10 -10.14 -6.33
CA ALA A 98 8.03 -10.53 -7.24
C ALA A 98 6.94 -11.35 -6.52
N SER A 99 7.34 -12.39 -5.77
CA SER A 99 6.42 -13.21 -4.98
C SER A 99 5.71 -12.40 -3.90
N TYR A 100 6.44 -11.52 -3.20
CA TYR A 100 5.84 -10.65 -2.20
C TYR A 100 4.86 -9.64 -2.81
N THR A 101 5.17 -9.06 -3.97
CA THR A 101 4.25 -8.16 -4.69
C THR A 101 3.01 -8.90 -5.17
N ALA A 102 3.16 -10.12 -5.70
CA ALA A 102 2.04 -10.98 -6.07
C ALA A 102 1.16 -11.31 -4.85
N ALA A 103 1.77 -11.57 -3.68
CA ALA A 103 1.04 -11.85 -2.44
C ALA A 103 0.22 -10.65 -1.97
N ILE A 104 0.80 -9.45 -2.02
CA ILE A 104 0.05 -8.21 -1.70
C ILE A 104 -1.15 -8.06 -2.64
N GLY A 105 -0.97 -8.26 -3.94
CA GLY A 105 -2.07 -8.18 -4.92
C GLY A 105 -3.15 -9.22 -4.67
N ALA A 106 -2.76 -10.47 -4.44
CA ALA A 106 -3.67 -11.58 -4.16
C ALA A 106 -4.38 -11.45 -2.80
N SER A 107 -3.81 -10.72 -1.84
CA SER A 107 -4.44 -10.50 -0.53
C SER A 107 -5.76 -9.73 -0.58
N GLY A 108 -6.08 -9.09 -1.71
CA GLY A 108 -7.40 -8.52 -1.98
C GLY A 108 -7.75 -7.24 -1.20
N GLU A 109 -6.79 -6.66 -0.47
CA GLU A 109 -6.99 -5.40 0.25
C GLU A 109 -5.80 -4.45 0.07
N MET A 110 -6.03 -3.16 0.32
CA MET A 110 -4.94 -2.20 0.37
C MET A 110 -4.20 -2.33 1.71
N ASN A 111 -2.92 -2.70 1.62
CA ASN A 111 -2.04 -2.87 2.77
C ASN A 111 -1.53 -1.52 3.28
N VAL A 112 -1.63 -1.26 4.59
CA VAL A 112 -1.10 -0.05 5.25
C VAL A 112 0.41 0.16 5.06
N TYR A 113 1.18 -0.88 4.76
CA TYR A 113 2.61 -0.80 4.45
C TYR A 113 2.89 -0.51 2.96
N GLY A 114 1.87 -0.29 2.13
CA GLY A 114 2.02 -0.18 0.69
C GLY A 114 3.00 0.92 0.23
N LEU A 115 2.96 2.10 0.85
CA LEU A 115 3.89 3.20 0.52
C LEU A 115 5.30 2.96 1.07
N HIS A 116 5.42 2.24 2.19
CA HIS A 116 6.70 1.79 2.69
C HIS A 116 7.39 0.86 1.67
N ASP A 117 6.67 -0.17 1.22
CA ASP A 117 7.21 -1.20 0.33
C ASP A 117 7.46 -0.66 -1.09
N LYS A 118 6.53 0.15 -1.65
CA LYS A 118 6.60 0.58 -3.06
C LYS A 118 7.43 1.84 -3.30
N ALA A 119 7.33 2.83 -2.41
CA ALA A 119 7.91 4.15 -2.65
C ALA A 119 9.11 4.41 -1.73
N PHE A 120 8.96 4.21 -0.42
CA PHE A 120 10.00 4.55 0.54
C PHE A 120 11.28 3.71 0.33
N ILE A 121 11.16 2.38 0.29
CA ILE A 121 12.31 1.49 0.05
C ILE A 121 12.95 1.77 -1.31
N LYS A 122 12.15 2.02 -2.35
CA LYS A 122 12.65 2.32 -3.70
C LYS A 122 13.43 3.63 -3.73
N CYS A 123 12.87 4.71 -3.22
CA CYS A 123 13.55 6.01 -3.15
C CYS A 123 14.85 5.92 -2.34
N LEU A 124 14.85 5.21 -1.21
CA LEU A 124 16.08 4.96 -0.46
C LEU A 124 17.10 4.17 -1.28
N THR A 125 16.66 3.14 -2.02
CA THR A 125 17.56 2.35 -2.87
C THR A 125 18.22 3.20 -3.97
N ASP A 126 17.44 4.05 -4.62
CA ASP A 126 17.86 4.78 -5.83
C ASP A 126 18.56 6.11 -5.53
N GLN A 127 18.23 6.78 -4.42
CA GLN A 127 18.59 8.19 -4.19
C GLN A 127 19.50 8.43 -2.98
N THR A 128 19.96 7.38 -2.30
CA THR A 128 20.81 7.53 -1.11
C THR A 128 22.23 7.01 -1.32
N THR A 129 23.17 7.60 -0.58
CA THR A 129 24.57 7.14 -0.51
C THR A 129 24.66 5.82 0.26
N ASP A 130 25.78 5.11 0.16
CA ASP A 130 25.92 3.82 0.87
C ASP A 130 25.88 3.97 2.40
N GLU A 131 26.38 5.08 2.93
CA GLU A 131 26.23 5.43 4.35
C GLU A 131 24.74 5.60 4.73
N GLN A 132 23.99 6.35 3.93
CA GLN A 132 22.55 6.56 4.14
C GLN A 132 21.74 5.27 3.94
N LYS A 133 22.15 4.37 3.02
CA LYS A 133 21.54 3.04 2.87
C LYS A 133 21.69 2.23 4.14
N LYS A 134 22.89 2.23 4.75
CA LYS A 134 23.12 1.55 6.02
C LYS A 134 22.26 2.11 7.15
N LEU A 135 22.10 3.44 7.19
CA LEU A 135 21.30 4.11 8.23
C LEU A 135 19.78 3.94 8.05
N PHE A 136 19.28 3.93 6.82
CA PHE A 136 17.83 3.99 6.54
C PHE A 136 17.30 2.83 5.72
N LEU A 137 18.00 2.42 4.64
CA LEU A 137 17.52 1.35 3.76
C LEU A 137 17.56 -0.02 4.43
N GLU A 138 18.66 -0.36 5.11
CA GLU A 138 18.79 -1.66 5.78
C GLU A 138 17.75 -1.83 6.91
N PRO A 139 17.55 -0.86 7.82
CA PRO A 139 16.46 -0.95 8.80
C PRO A 139 15.08 -0.98 8.16
N ALA A 140 14.87 -0.28 7.03
CA ALA A 140 13.59 -0.29 6.31
C ALA A 140 13.30 -1.67 5.73
N LYS A 141 14.26 -2.30 5.05
CA LYS A 141 14.14 -3.66 4.51
C LYS A 141 13.94 -4.71 5.61
N ALA A 142 14.45 -4.45 6.81
CA ALA A 142 14.25 -5.30 7.98
C ALA A 142 12.94 -5.03 8.74
N ASP A 143 12.08 -4.12 8.25
CA ASP A 143 10.85 -3.65 8.90
C ASP A 143 11.06 -3.00 10.29
N LYS A 144 12.29 -2.56 10.61
CA LYS A 144 12.62 -1.85 11.85
C LYS A 144 12.19 -0.39 11.82
N ILE A 145 12.13 0.19 10.63
CA ILE A 145 11.51 1.49 10.38
C ILE A 145 10.42 1.32 9.34
N ILE A 146 9.30 2.02 9.52
CA ILE A 146 8.19 2.04 8.58
C ILE A 146 8.09 3.44 8.01
N GLY A 147 8.23 3.52 6.70
CA GLY A 147 8.38 4.76 5.97
C GLY A 147 7.19 5.11 5.10
N CYS A 148 7.13 6.37 4.67
CA CYS A 148 6.21 6.84 3.65
C CYS A 148 6.89 7.86 2.75
N TYR A 149 6.30 8.14 1.58
CA TYR A 149 6.78 9.15 0.65
C TYR A 149 5.85 10.37 0.67
N ALA A 150 6.28 11.44 1.33
CA ALA A 150 5.50 12.63 1.64
C ALA A 150 5.79 13.77 0.64
N GLN A 151 5.19 13.69 -0.55
CA GLN A 151 5.32 14.72 -1.58
C GLN A 151 4.15 15.70 -1.57
N THR A 152 2.95 15.20 -1.85
CA THR A 152 1.73 16.00 -2.02
C THR A 152 1.42 16.84 -0.77
N GLU A 153 1.05 18.09 -1.00
CA GLU A 153 0.55 19.04 -0.02
C GLU A 153 -0.95 19.28 -0.25
N LEU A 154 -1.61 19.93 0.70
CA LEU A 154 -3.03 20.26 0.59
C LEU A 154 -3.33 21.11 -0.66
N SER A 155 -2.44 22.05 -1.01
CA SER A 155 -2.54 22.94 -2.17
C SER A 155 -1.87 22.42 -3.46
N HIS A 156 -0.93 21.48 -3.34
CA HIS A 156 -0.05 21.10 -4.44
C HIS A 156 0.17 19.59 -4.57
N GLY A 157 -0.33 19.01 -5.67
CA GLY A 157 -0.03 17.63 -6.07
C GLY A 157 0.73 17.57 -7.40
N SER A 158 0.11 18.05 -8.47
CA SER A 158 0.70 18.04 -9.82
C SER A 158 1.85 19.05 -9.98
N ASN A 159 1.71 20.25 -9.41
CA ASN A 159 2.74 21.29 -9.49
C ASN A 159 3.78 21.13 -8.38
N VAL A 160 4.71 20.19 -8.55
CA VAL A 160 5.78 19.92 -7.57
C VAL A 160 6.69 21.14 -7.35
N ARG A 161 6.85 22.00 -8.36
CA ARG A 161 7.61 23.25 -8.23
C ARG A 161 6.95 24.25 -7.29
N GLY A 162 5.64 24.14 -7.10
CA GLY A 162 4.84 25.00 -6.22
C GLY A 162 4.81 24.57 -4.77
N LEU A 163 5.40 23.43 -4.40
CA LEU A 163 5.41 22.98 -3.00
C LEU A 163 5.90 24.07 -2.05
N GLU A 164 5.24 24.20 -0.91
CA GLU A 164 5.43 25.27 0.07
C GLU A 164 6.29 24.80 1.26
N THR A 165 6.36 23.49 1.53
CA THR A 165 7.25 22.96 2.58
C THR A 165 8.70 23.31 2.24
N THR A 166 9.44 23.88 3.19
CA THR A 166 10.84 24.28 3.02
C THR A 166 11.78 23.39 3.82
N ALA A 167 12.98 23.19 3.30
CA ALA A 167 14.12 22.61 4.01
C ALA A 167 15.27 23.63 3.99
N THR A 168 15.44 24.38 5.06
CA THR A 168 16.42 25.47 5.14
C THR A 168 17.67 25.02 5.86
N TRP A 169 18.85 25.20 5.24
CA TRP A 169 20.13 24.91 5.87
C TRP A 169 20.48 25.92 6.95
N ASP A 170 20.77 25.45 8.17
CA ASP A 170 21.31 26.24 9.27
C ASP A 170 22.83 26.03 9.39
N GLU A 171 23.61 27.05 9.03
CA GLU A 171 25.08 27.00 9.10
C GLU A 171 25.63 26.87 10.52
N LYS A 172 24.85 27.25 11.54
CA LYS A 172 25.31 27.21 12.94
C LYS A 172 25.26 25.80 13.51
N THR A 173 24.21 25.04 13.20
CA THR A 173 24.02 23.69 13.73
C THR A 173 24.45 22.60 12.75
N GLY A 174 24.50 22.92 11.45
CA GLY A 174 24.75 21.93 10.40
C GLY A 174 23.52 21.07 10.08
N ASP A 175 22.32 21.55 10.40
CA ASP A 175 21.06 20.84 10.19
C ASP A 175 20.19 21.46 9.10
N PHE A 176 19.22 20.69 8.60
CA PHE A 176 18.11 21.19 7.80
C PHE A 176 16.87 21.39 8.67
N ILE A 177 16.33 22.60 8.65
CA ILE A 177 15.07 22.93 9.30
C ILE A 177 13.93 22.67 8.31
N ILE A 178 13.15 21.62 8.57
CA ILE A 178 11.93 21.31 7.81
C ILE A 178 10.78 22.13 8.38
N HIS A 179 10.13 22.93 7.54
CA HIS A 179 9.06 23.83 7.97
C HIS A 179 7.89 23.82 6.98
N SER A 180 6.68 23.72 7.54
CA SER A 180 5.40 23.90 6.84
C SER A 180 4.82 25.27 7.24
N PRO A 181 5.07 26.33 6.46
CA PRO A 181 4.77 27.71 6.87
C PRO A 181 3.27 28.05 6.90
N GLN A 182 2.45 27.31 6.15
CA GLN A 182 1.01 27.54 6.04
C GLN A 182 0.24 26.23 6.15
N LEU A 183 -1.06 26.31 6.43
CA LEU A 183 -1.91 25.12 6.46
C LEU A 183 -1.92 24.38 5.11
N THR A 184 -1.86 25.13 4.01
CA THR A 184 -1.77 24.63 2.62
C THR A 184 -0.52 23.78 2.38
N SER A 185 0.58 24.08 3.08
CA SER A 185 1.84 23.34 3.00
C SER A 185 1.84 22.01 3.76
N ALA A 186 0.77 21.68 4.48
CA ALA A 186 0.67 20.41 5.18
C ALA A 186 0.71 19.24 4.17
N LYS A 187 1.57 18.25 4.43
CA LYS A 187 1.62 17.03 3.62
C LYS A 187 0.29 16.30 3.72
N TRP A 188 -0.30 15.99 2.57
CA TRP A 188 -1.68 15.53 2.46
C TRP A 188 -1.80 14.33 1.51
N TRP A 189 -2.78 13.45 1.76
CA TRP A 189 -2.98 12.16 1.05
C TRP A 189 -1.89 11.10 1.23
N ILE A 190 -0.88 11.33 2.09
CA ILE A 190 0.26 10.44 2.19
C ILE A 190 -0.15 9.11 2.85
N GLY A 191 -0.17 8.04 2.06
CA GLY A 191 -0.40 6.69 2.55
C GLY A 191 0.62 6.32 3.63
N THR A 192 0.19 5.54 4.62
CA THR A 192 1.00 5.11 5.78
C THR A 192 1.31 6.24 6.81
N LEU A 193 1.42 7.51 6.40
CA LEU A 193 1.84 8.64 7.27
C LEU A 193 0.93 8.85 8.50
N GLY A 194 -0.39 8.79 8.30
CA GLY A 194 -1.36 9.22 9.31
C GLY A 194 -1.26 8.48 10.65
N ARG A 195 -0.93 7.18 10.64
CA ARG A 195 -0.85 6.36 11.87
C ARG A 195 0.28 5.32 11.90
N THR A 196 0.85 4.93 10.76
CA THR A 196 1.70 3.73 10.66
C THR A 196 3.18 4.06 10.49
N ALA A 197 3.51 5.13 9.74
CA ALA A 197 4.90 5.49 9.49
C ALA A 197 5.54 6.17 10.72
N ASN A 198 6.80 5.83 10.98
CA ASN A 198 7.68 6.52 11.93
C ASN A 198 8.78 7.33 11.21
N TYR A 199 8.99 7.11 9.90
CA TYR A 199 9.82 7.94 9.04
C TYR A 199 9.04 8.40 7.80
N ALA A 200 9.44 9.55 7.25
CA ALA A 200 8.91 10.08 6.01
C ALA A 200 10.03 10.58 5.11
N LEU A 201 9.98 10.26 3.81
CA LEU A 201 10.72 10.98 2.79
C LEU A 201 9.91 12.23 2.43
N VAL A 202 10.28 13.37 2.99
CA VAL A 202 9.59 14.65 2.79
C VAL A 202 10.19 15.35 1.58
N MET A 203 9.36 15.62 0.56
CA MET A 203 9.73 16.51 -0.54
C MET A 203 9.57 17.96 -0.09
N ALA A 204 10.63 18.75 -0.13
CA ALA A 204 10.62 20.13 0.31
C ALA A 204 11.51 21.01 -0.57
N GLN A 205 11.22 22.31 -0.62
CA GLN A 205 12.04 23.31 -1.30
C GLN A 205 13.34 23.50 -0.52
N LEU A 206 14.47 23.10 -1.10
CA LEU A 206 15.78 23.25 -0.48
C LEU A 206 16.21 24.72 -0.52
N ILE A 207 16.50 25.30 0.64
CA ILE A 207 16.97 26.68 0.77
C ILE A 207 18.36 26.68 1.42
N VAL A 208 19.35 27.20 0.69
CA VAL A 208 20.74 27.32 1.18
C VAL A 208 21.21 28.75 0.97
N LYS A 209 21.68 29.42 2.03
CA LYS A 209 22.14 30.82 1.99
C LYS A 209 21.09 31.76 1.35
N GLY A 210 19.81 31.53 1.69
CA GLY A 210 18.66 32.30 1.16
C GLY A 210 18.26 31.97 -0.29
N LYS A 211 18.97 31.08 -0.98
CA LYS A 211 18.64 30.68 -2.35
C LYS A 211 17.81 29.39 -2.36
N ASN A 212 16.65 29.43 -3.01
CA ASN A 212 15.84 28.25 -3.28
C ASN A 212 16.43 27.46 -4.45
N LEU A 213 16.79 26.20 -4.20
CA LEU A 213 17.37 25.24 -5.14
C LEU A 213 16.34 24.25 -5.71
N GLY A 214 15.07 24.40 -5.34
CA GLY A 214 13.97 23.57 -5.80
C GLY A 214 13.71 22.34 -4.93
N PRO A 215 12.78 21.47 -5.37
CA PRO A 215 12.31 20.34 -4.58
C PRO A 215 13.39 19.26 -4.42
N HIS A 216 13.66 18.88 -3.17
CA HIS A 216 14.56 17.80 -2.78
C HIS A 216 13.91 16.92 -1.71
N THR A 217 14.34 15.67 -1.61
CA THR A 217 13.82 14.69 -0.64
C THR A 217 14.69 14.61 0.60
N PHE A 218 14.07 14.65 1.77
CA PHE A 218 14.74 14.54 3.08
C PHE A 218 14.15 13.37 3.87
N VAL A 219 15.01 12.57 4.52
CA VAL A 219 14.56 11.54 5.45
C VAL A 219 14.27 12.20 6.80
N VAL A 220 13.02 12.18 7.24
CA VAL A 220 12.56 12.85 8.46
C VAL A 220 11.94 11.82 9.42
N PRO A 221 12.44 11.67 10.65
CA PRO A 221 11.74 10.92 11.68
C PRO A 221 10.48 11.70 12.10
N VAL A 222 9.32 11.06 12.05
CA VAL A 222 8.02 11.69 12.37
C VAL A 222 7.35 11.09 13.61
N ARG A 223 7.84 9.94 14.11
CA ARG A 223 7.40 9.33 15.37
C ARG A 223 8.58 8.67 16.08
N SER A 224 8.50 8.60 17.41
CA SER A 224 9.48 7.85 18.21
C SER A 224 9.37 6.35 17.95
N LEU A 225 10.52 5.67 17.91
CA LEU A 225 10.61 4.21 17.79
C LEU A 225 10.20 3.48 19.08
N GLU A 226 10.36 4.12 20.23
CA GLU A 226 10.01 3.54 21.54
C GLU A 226 8.54 3.77 21.90
N ARG A 227 7.99 4.93 21.52
CA ARG A 227 6.58 5.26 21.68
C ARG A 227 6.01 5.84 20.40
N CYS A 228 5.28 5.00 19.66
CA CYS A 228 4.24 5.50 18.76
C CYS A 228 3.12 6.10 19.64
N ARG A 229 3.23 7.36 20.07
CA ARG A 229 2.09 8.04 20.70
C ARG A 229 1.02 8.24 19.62
N GLY A 230 -0.01 7.39 19.67
CA GLY A 230 -1.35 7.86 19.34
C GLY A 230 -1.79 8.73 20.51
N GLU A 231 -2.30 9.92 20.21
CA GLU A 231 -3.15 10.64 21.16
C GLU A 231 -4.17 9.71 21.82
#